data_AF-A0A940QYR7-F1
#
_entry.id   AF-A0A940QYR7-F1
#
_cell.length_a   1.000
_cell.length_b   1.000
_cell.length_c   1.000
_cell.angle_alpha   90.00
_cell.angle_beta   90.00
_cell.angle_gamma   90.00
#
_symmetry.space_group_name_H-M   'P 1'
#
loop_
_entity.id
_entity.type
_entity.pdbx_description
1 polymer ?
#
loop_
_entity_poly.entity_id
_entity_poly.type
_entity_poly.pdbx_seq_one_letter_code
_entity_poly.pdbx_strand_id
1 'polypeptide(L)'
;MQNKAPIFIIGPMICTLIITIATAILINELHIQTIAGAISFALIAGVGFLCANTVNIAINPNMPHPIFYSIITGSYHLTGMVIVSLILTFTKW
;
A
#
# COMPACT_ATOMS: atom_id res chain seq x y z
N MET A 1 -16.46 17.18 5.68
CA MET A 1 -15.81 17.55 6.96
C MET A 1 -14.31 17.57 6.75
N GLN A 2 -13.71 18.73 6.46
CA GLN A 2 -12.26 18.86 6.29
C GLN A 2 -11.63 19.13 7.66
N ASN A 3 -11.48 18.09 8.48
CA ASN A 3 -10.79 18.20 9.76
C ASN A 3 -9.27 18.24 9.50
N LYS A 4 -8.64 19.39 9.75
CA LYS A 4 -7.20 19.63 9.51
C LYS A 4 -6.30 19.08 10.64
N ALA A 5 -6.80 18.14 11.44
CA ALA A 5 -6.00 17.59 12.54
C ALA A 5 -4.72 16.95 11.96
N PRO A 6 -3.53 17.26 12.50
CA PRO A 6 -2.25 16.80 11.95
C PRO A 6 -2.15 15.29 11.75
N ILE A 7 -2.88 14.51 12.56
CA ILE A 7 -2.92 13.05 12.49
C ILE A 7 -3.41 12.51 11.14
N PHE A 8 -4.28 13.25 10.43
CA PHE A 8 -4.75 12.84 9.10
C PHE A 8 -3.72 13.05 7.98
N ILE A 9 -2.60 13.72 8.28
CA ILE A 9 -1.46 13.90 7.37
C ILE A 9 -0.29 13.04 7.84
N ILE A 10 0.10 13.18 9.11
CA ILE A 10 1.26 12.51 9.69
C ILE A 10 1.04 11.00 9.78
N GLY A 11 -0.16 10.55 10.15
CA GLY A 11 -0.49 9.13 10.25
C GLY A 11 -0.25 8.37 8.95
N PRO A 12 -0.83 8.82 7.82
CA PRO A 12 -0.53 8.26 6.51
C PRO A 12 0.95 8.29 6.14
N MET A 13 1.68 9.38 6.42
CA MET A 13 3.11 9.46 6.10
C MET A 13 3.95 8.43 6.84
N ILE A 14 3.67 8.19 8.12
CA ILE A 14 4.39 7.18 8.90
C ILE A 14 4.06 5.78 8.40
N CYS A 15 2.78 5.50 8.10
CA CYS A 15 2.37 4.21 7.53
C CYS A 15 3.04 3.94 6.18
N THR A 16 3.07 4.92 5.28
CA THR A 16 3.71 4.74 3.97
C THR A 16 5.22 4.56 4.08
N LEU A 17 5.88 5.22 5.03
CA LEU A 17 7.30 5.00 5.30
C LEU A 17 7.57 3.55 5.75
N ILE A 18 6.80 3.05 6.71
CA ILE A 18 6.95 1.67 7.21
C ILE A 18 6.73 0.66 6.07
N ILE A 19 5.68 0.83 5.27
CA ILE A 19 5.39 -0.03 4.12
C ILE A 19 6.53 0.01 3.08
N THR A 20 7.11 1.19 2.85
CA THR A 20 8.23 1.37 1.92
C THR A 20 9.47 0.61 2.38
N ILE A 21 9.82 0.72 3.67
CA ILE A 21 10.96 0.00 4.26
C ILE A 21 10.74 -1.52 4.16
N ALA A 22 9.54 -2.00 4.52
CA ALA A 22 9.21 -3.41 4.40
C ALA A 22 9.30 -3.91 2.95
N THR A 23 8.84 -3.10 2.00
CA THR A 23 8.92 -3.41 0.56
C THR A 23 10.38 -3.51 0.09
N ALA A 24 11.25 -2.59 0.53
CA ALA A 24 12.68 -2.63 0.20
C ALA A 24 13.35 -3.89 0.73
N ILE A 25 13.09 -4.25 1.98
CA ILE A 25 13.60 -5.49 2.60
C ILE A 25 13.14 -6.70 1.78
N LEU A 26 11.84 -6.79 1.47
CA LEU A 26 11.31 -7.94 0.73
C LEU A 26 11.86 -8.03 -0.69
N ILE A 27 12.01 -6.92 -1.41
CA ILE A 27 12.60 -6.91 -2.75
C ILE A 27 14.05 -7.42 -2.71
N ASN A 28 14.82 -7.02 -1.70
CA ASN A 28 16.18 -7.49 -1.49
C ASN A 28 16.23 -9.00 -1.19
N GLU A 29 15.48 -9.45 -0.19
CA GLU A 29 15.49 -10.85 0.26
C GLU A 29 14.92 -11.83 -0.78
N LEU A 30 13.90 -11.42 -1.54
CA LEU A 30 13.36 -12.21 -2.65
C LEU A 30 14.21 -12.09 -3.94
N HIS A 31 15.32 -11.34 -3.90
CA HIS A 31 16.22 -11.14 -5.03
C HIS A 31 15.49 -10.65 -6.29
N ILE A 32 14.54 -9.71 -6.13
CA ILE A 32 13.73 -9.19 -7.22
C ILE A 32 14.55 -8.17 -8.02
N GLN A 33 15.16 -8.63 -9.11
CA GLN A 33 16.05 -7.82 -9.95
C GLN A 33 15.44 -7.34 -11.27
N THR A 34 14.19 -7.75 -11.57
CA THR A 34 13.53 -7.43 -12.83
C THR A 34 12.28 -6.58 -12.61
N ILE A 35 11.98 -5.70 -13.57
CA ILE A 35 10.76 -4.87 -13.56
C ILE A 35 9.50 -5.75 -13.49
N ALA A 36 9.47 -6.84 -14.26
CA ALA A 36 8.35 -7.77 -14.25
C ALA A 36 8.17 -8.44 -12.87
N GLY A 37 9.27 -8.81 -12.20
CA GLY A 37 9.24 -9.33 -10.85
C GLY A 37 8.73 -8.32 -9.82
N ALA A 38 9.17 -7.06 -9.93
CA ALA A 38 8.73 -5.97 -9.06
C ALA A 38 7.22 -5.70 -9.20
N ILE A 39 6.72 -5.63 -10.43
CA ILE A 39 5.28 -5.49 -10.71
C ILE A 39 4.51 -6.68 -10.14
N SER A 40 4.98 -7.91 -10.37
CA SER A 40 4.31 -9.12 -9.88
C SER A 40 4.23 -9.14 -8.35
N PHE A 41 5.33 -8.82 -7.67
CA PHE A 41 5.39 -8.67 -6.22
C PHE A 41 4.40 -7.60 -5.74
N ALA A 42 4.42 -6.41 -6.34
CA ALA A 42 3.59 -5.30 -5.92
C ALA A 42 2.10 -5.58 -6.14
N LEU A 43 1.74 -6.28 -7.21
CA LEU A 43 0.36 -6.70 -7.47
C LEU A 43 -0.11 -7.71 -6.42
N ILE A 44 0.68 -8.74 -6.12
CA ILE A 44 0.31 -9.77 -5.13
C ILE A 44 0.16 -9.14 -3.74
N ALA A 45 1.18 -8.40 -3.29
CA ALA A 45 1.19 -7.79 -1.97
C ALA A 45 0.14 -6.66 -1.85
N GLY A 46 0.00 -5.83 -2.89
CA GLY A 46 -0.98 -4.74 -2.91
C GLY A 46 -2.42 -5.23 -2.97
N VAL A 47 -2.72 -6.31 -3.70
CA VAL A 47 -4.05 -6.95 -3.67
C VAL A 47 -4.33 -7.55 -2.29
N GLY A 48 -3.33 -8.17 -1.65
CA GLY A 48 -3.43 -8.62 -0.26
C GLY A 48 -3.82 -7.47 0.68
N PHE A 49 -3.17 -6.30 0.51
CA PHE A 49 -3.48 -5.10 1.29
C PHE A 49 -4.89 -4.57 1.01
N LEU A 50 -5.34 -4.58 -0.26
CA LEU A 50 -6.70 -4.23 -0.65
C LEU A 50 -7.74 -5.12 0.04
N CYS A 51 -7.53 -6.44 0.05
CA CYS A 51 -8.41 -7.39 0.73
C CYS A 51 -8.44 -7.15 2.25
N ALA A 52 -7.27 -7.03 2.89
CA ALA A 52 -7.16 -6.79 4.34
C ALA A 52 -7.83 -5.47 4.75
N ASN A 53 -7.59 -4.40 3.99
CA ASN A 53 -8.24 -3.10 4.20
C ASN A 53 -9.77 -3.20 4.05
N THR A 54 -10.24 -3.96 3.04
CA THR A 54 -11.68 -4.18 2.83
C THR A 54 -12.34 -4.84 4.02
N VAL A 55 -11.77 -5.93 4.53
CA VAL A 55 -12.30 -6.63 5.71
C VAL A 55 -12.27 -5.72 6.94
N ASN A 56 -11.18 -5.00 7.15
CA ASN A 56 -11.02 -4.13 8.33
C ASN A 56 -12.06 -2.98 8.33
N ILE A 57 -12.31 -2.37 7.17
CA ILE A 57 -13.32 -1.31 7.02
C ILE A 57 -14.74 -1.89 7.15
N ALA A 58 -15.00 -3.07 6.59
CA ALA A 58 -16.32 -3.69 6.60
C ALA A 58 -16.81 -4.12 7.98
N ILE A 59 -15.90 -4.34 8.95
CA ILE A 59 -16.26 -4.65 10.35
C ILE A 59 -16.88 -3.44 11.06
N ASN A 60 -16.58 -2.20 10.63
CA ASN A 60 -17.14 -1.00 11.25
C ASN A 60 -18.63 -0.84 10.87
N PRO A 61 -19.58 -1.02 11.81
CA PRO A 61 -21.00 -0.91 11.52
C PRO A 61 -21.44 0.51 11.13
N ASN A 62 -20.64 1.51 11.47
CA ASN A 62 -20.91 2.91 11.13
C ASN A 62 -20.44 3.31 9.74
N MET A 63 -19.81 2.39 8.99
CA MET A 63 -19.30 2.68 7.65
C MET A 63 -20.41 2.49 6.59
N PRO A 64 -20.90 3.56 5.93
CA PRO A 64 -22.07 3.46 5.06
C PRO A 64 -21.78 2.75 3.74
N HIS A 65 -20.55 2.82 3.21
CA HIS A 65 -20.17 2.21 1.93
C HIS A 65 -18.77 1.56 2.04
N PRO A 66 -18.65 0.45 2.78
CA PRO A 66 -17.35 -0.14 3.11
C PRO A 66 -16.60 -0.56 1.84
N ILE A 67 -17.23 -1.31 0.95
CA ILE A 67 -16.61 -1.81 -0.29
C ILE A 67 -16.10 -0.67 -1.17
N PHE A 68 -16.91 0.36 -1.41
CA PHE A 68 -16.52 1.48 -2.27
C PHE A 68 -15.33 2.25 -1.70
N TYR A 69 -15.36 2.55 -0.40
CA TYR A 69 -14.25 3.22 0.26
C TYR A 69 -12.98 2.36 0.27
N SER A 70 -13.12 1.05 0.44
CA SER A 70 -11.99 0.11 0.39
C SER A 70 -11.38 -0.01 -0.99
N ILE A 71 -12.18 0.01 -2.06
CA ILE A 71 -11.67 0.04 -3.45
C ILE A 71 -10.85 1.31 -3.68
N ILE A 72 -11.35 2.47 -3.28
CA ILE A 72 -10.61 3.73 -3.43
C ILE A 72 -9.32 3.70 -2.62
N THR A 73 -9.40 3.48 -1.31
CA THR A 73 -8.22 3.54 -0.44
C THR A 73 -7.21 2.43 -0.74
N GLY A 74 -7.67 1.20 -1.00
CA GLY A 74 -6.78 0.11 -1.34
C GLY A 74 -6.16 0.23 -2.74
N SER A 75 -6.84 0.84 -3.71
CA SER A 75 -6.23 1.15 -5.02
C SER A 75 -5.11 2.19 -4.89
N TYR A 76 -5.27 3.20 -4.05
CA TYR A 76 -4.16 4.12 -3.72
C TYR A 76 -2.95 3.39 -3.14
N HIS A 77 -3.16 2.45 -2.20
CA HIS A 77 -2.08 1.65 -1.63
C HIS A 77 -1.42 0.73 -2.67
N LEU A 78 -2.21 0.07 -3.52
CA LEU A 78 -1.73 -0.77 -4.61
C LEU A 78 -0.87 0.04 -5.58
N THR A 79 -1.35 1.19 -6.05
CA THR A 79 -0.59 2.06 -6.94
C THR A 79 0.70 2.56 -6.29
N GLY A 80 0.64 2.97 -5.02
CA GLY A 80 1.82 3.38 -4.27
C GLY A 80 2.86 2.26 -4.16
N MET A 81 2.43 1.03 -3.88
CA MET A 81 3.31 -0.14 -3.83
C MET A 81 3.97 -0.43 -5.17
N VAL A 82 3.23 -0.36 -6.28
CA VAL A 82 3.80 -0.52 -7.63
C VAL A 82 4.88 0.52 -7.87
N ILE A 83 4.60 1.80 -7.61
CA ILE A 83 5.57 2.89 -7.78
C ILE A 83 6.82 2.67 -6.94
N VAL A 84 6.67 2.37 -5.65
CA VAL A 84 7.80 2.12 -4.74
C VAL A 84 8.62 0.93 -5.18
N SER A 85 7.98 -0.19 -5.54
CA SER A 85 8.69 -1.39 -6.01
C SER A 85 9.51 -1.12 -7.27
N LEU A 86 8.97 -0.36 -8.22
CA LEU A 86 9.65 0.02 -9.44
C LEU A 86 10.85 0.93 -9.16
N ILE A 87 10.68 1.93 -8.28
CA ILE A 87 11.77 2.83 -7.90
C ILE A 87 12.91 2.02 -7.28
N LEU A 88 12.62 1.15 -6.34
CA LEU A 88 13.63 0.34 -5.63
C LEU A 88 14.37 -0.62 -6.58
N THR A 89 13.65 -1.28 -7.49
CA THR A 89 14.29 -2.16 -8.48
C THR A 89 15.09 -1.37 -9.51
N PHE A 90 14.67 -0.15 -9.86
CA PHE A 90 15.39 0.70 -10.81
C PHE A 90 16.68 1.29 -10.21
N THR A 91 16.63 1.73 -8.96
CA THR A 91 17.80 2.30 -8.28
C THR A 91 18.87 1.27 -7.97
N LYS A 92 18.55 -0.04 -8.05
CA LYS A 92 19.47 -1.16 -7.76
C LYS A 92 20.28 -0.91 -6.49
N TRP A 93 19.55 -0.74 -5.39
CA TRP A 93 20.16 -0.75 -4.06
C TRP A 93 20.78 -2.10 -3.75
#